data_AF-A0A8T3ZFV8-F1
#
_entry.id   AF-A0A8T3ZFV8-F1
#
_cell.length_a   1.000
_cell.length_b   1.000
_cell.length_c   1.000
_cell.angle_alpha   90.00
_cell.angle_beta   90.00
_cell.angle_gamma   90.00
#
_symmetry.space_group_name_H-M   'P 1'
#
loop_
_entity.id
_entity.type
_entity.pdbx_description
1 polymer ?
#
loop_
_entity_poly.entity_id
_entity_poly.type
_entity_poly.pdbx_seq_one_letter_code
_entity_poly.pdbx_strand_id
1 'polypeptide(L)' 'MLMIRYVLKTERDVEILSKCRKLERAKLSKEDRESVRLIKSQLENDWRKPLIKKLDIIVKKYS' A
#
# COMPACT_ATOMS: atom_id res chain seq x y z
N MET A 1 -3.77 15.44 -18.15
CA MET A 1 -2.67 15.29 -17.17
C MET A 1 -2.82 13.92 -16.51
N LEU A 2 -2.05 12.92 -16.95
CA LEU A 2 -2.10 11.58 -16.34
C LEU A 2 -1.45 11.69 -14.95
N MET A 3 -2.25 11.69 -13.88
CA MET A 3 -1.72 11.61 -12.52
C MET A 3 -0.89 10.34 -12.39
N ILE A 4 0.42 10.50 -12.24
CA ILE A 4 1.33 9.40 -11.93
C ILE A 4 0.98 8.94 -10.51
N ARG A 5 0.13 7.91 -10.42
CA ARG A 5 -0.36 7.38 -9.14
C ARG A 5 0.75 6.74 -8.31
N TYR A 6 1.81 6.25 -8.95
CA TYR A 6 2.92 5.56 -8.30
C TYR A 6 4.27 6.15 -8.69
N VAL A 7 5.15 6.30 -7.71
CA VAL A 7 6.53 6.77 -7.88
C VAL A 7 7.44 5.55 -7.88
N LEU A 8 7.59 4.92 -9.05
CA LEU A 8 8.41 3.71 -9.25
C LEU A 8 9.85 4.12 -9.60
N LYS A 9 10.67 4.45 -8.60
CA LYS A 9 12.03 4.96 -8.80
C LYS A 9 13.05 3.85 -9.08
N THR A 10 12.73 2.62 -8.69
CA THR A 10 13.62 1.47 -8.76
C THR A 10 12.92 0.27 -9.37
N GLU A 11 13.69 -0.68 -9.89
CA GLU A 11 13.16 -1.97 -10.36
C GLU A 11 12.43 -2.73 -9.24
N ARG A 12 12.87 -2.53 -7.98
CA ARG A 12 12.21 -3.12 -6.81
C ARG A 12 10.78 -2.59 -6.63
N ASP A 13 10.53 -1.31 -6.93
CA ASP A 13 9.18 -0.74 -6.86
C ASP A 13 8.24 -1.40 -7.88
N VAL A 14 8.76 -1.69 -9.07
CA VAL A 14 8.05 -2.43 -10.13
C VAL A 14 7.76 -3.87 -9.69
N GLU A 15 8.74 -4.54 -9.07
CA GLU A 15 8.57 -5.89 -8.52
C GLU A 15 7.49 -5.93 -7.44
N ILE A 16 7.51 -4.98 -6.50
CA ILE A 16 6.51 -4.85 -5.44
C ILE A 16 5.11 -4.63 -6.06
N LEU A 17 4.98 -3.73 -7.03
CA LEU A 17 3.70 -3.48 -7.70
C LEU A 17 3.18 -4.73 -8.41
N SER A 18 4.07 -5.48 -9.07
CA SER A 18 3.74 -6.74 -9.75
C SER A 18 3.20 -7.78 -8.77
N LYS A 19 3.88 -7.97 -7.62
CA LYS A 19 3.42 -8.87 -6.55
C LYS A 19 2.06 -8.43 -5.98
N CYS A 20 1.88 -7.14 -5.71
CA CYS A 20 0.60 -6.60 -5.24
C CYS A 20 -0.53 -6.87 -6.23
N ARG A 21 -0.32 -6.64 -7.53
CA ARG A 21 -1.34 -6.89 -8.57
C ARG A 21 -1.72 -8.37 -8.69
N LYS A 22 -0.77 -9.29 -8.51
CA LYS A 22 -1.06 -10.74 -8.46
C LYS A 22 -1.94 -11.08 -7.26
N LEU A 23 -1.59 -10.55 -6.09
CA LEU A 23 -2.32 -10.78 -4.84
C LEU A 23 -3.72 -10.14 -4.83
N GLU A 24 -3.93 -9.01 -5.50
CA GLU A 24 -5.25 -8.38 -5.67
C GLU A 24 -6.26 -9.26 -6.43
N ARG A 25 -5.77 -10.20 -7.25
CA ARG A 25 -6.61 -11.18 -7.96
C ARG A 25 -6.85 -12.45 -7.15
N ALA A 26 -6.15 -12.62 -6.03
CA ALA A 26 -6.29 -13.79 -5.16
C ALA A 26 -7.40 -13.58 -4.11
N LYS A 27 -7.98 -14.68 -3.63
CA LYS A 27 -8.96 -14.66 -2.54
C LYS A 27 -8.27 -14.55 -1.18
N LEU A 28 -7.76 -13.35 -0.87
CA LEU A 28 -7.06 -13.07 0.39
C LEU A 28 -8.01 -12.96 1.59
N SER A 29 -7.48 -13.30 2.77
CA SER A 29 -8.08 -12.94 4.05
C SER A 29 -8.23 -11.42 4.18
N LYS A 30 -9.04 -10.96 5.14
CA LYS A 30 -9.22 -9.52 5.38
C LYS A 30 -7.89 -8.85 5.79
N GLU A 31 -7.13 -9.52 6.65
CA GLU A 31 -5.84 -9.05 7.16
C GLU A 31 -4.79 -8.96 6.05
N ASP A 32 -4.64 -10.03 5.25
CA ASP A 32 -3.70 -10.03 4.12
C ASP A 32 -4.05 -8.98 3.08
N ARG A 33 -5.35 -8.80 2.80
CA ARG A 33 -5.83 -7.75 1.88
C ARG A 33 -5.48 -6.36 2.40
N GLU A 34 -5.58 -6.14 3.70
CA GLU A 34 -5.22 -4.86 4.31
C GLU A 34 -3.71 -4.62 4.25
N SER A 35 -2.91 -5.64 4.51
CA SER A 35 -1.45 -5.60 4.35
C SER A 35 -1.04 -5.29 2.90
N VAL A 36 -1.62 -5.98 1.91
CA VAL A 36 -1.34 -5.74 0.48
C VAL A 36 -1.71 -4.31 0.07
N ARG A 37 -2.85 -3.78 0.56
CA ARG A 37 -3.24 -2.39 0.31
C ARG A 37 -2.26 -1.40 0.90
N LEU A 38 -1.79 -1.65 2.12
CA LEU A 38 -0.81 -0.80 2.79
C LEU A 38 0.55 -0.81 2.07
N ILE A 39 1.03 -2.00 1.68
CA ILE A 39 2.29 -2.15 0.91
C ILE A 39 2.18 -1.42 -0.43
N LYS A 40 1.08 -1.61 -1.16
CA LYS A 40 0.87 -0.96 -2.46
C LYS A 40 0.80 0.56 -2.35
N SER A 41 0.24 1.09 -1.26
CA SER A 41 0.18 2.54 -1.04
C SER A 41 1.55 3.16 -0.73
N GLN A 42 2.56 2.35 -0.36
CA GLN A 42 3.94 2.81 -0.22
C GLN A 42 4.59 3.20 -1.53
N LEU A 43 3.99 2.79 -2.65
CA LEU A 43 4.41 3.18 -3.99
C LEU A 43 3.77 4.49 -4.44
N GLU A 44 2.78 5.03 -3.71
CA GLU A 44 2.10 6.28 -4.07
C GLU A 44 3.00 7.50 -3.81
N ASN A 45 2.75 8.60 -4.53
CA ASN A 45 3.51 9.84 -4.33
C ASN A 45 3.39 10.37 -2.88
N ASP A 46 2.19 10.27 -2.29
CA ASP A 46 1.91 10.63 -0.91
C ASP A 46 1.67 9.39 -0.03
N TRP A 47 2.62 8.45 -0.07
CA TRP A 47 2.57 7.22 0.73
C TRP A 47 2.50 7.45 2.25
N ARG A 48 2.82 8.65 2.72
CA ARG A 48 2.77 9.01 4.15
C ARG A 48 1.33 9.06 4.66
N LYS A 49 0.40 9.57 3.86
CA LYS A 49 -1.02 9.69 4.21
C LYS A 49 -1.66 8.36 4.67
N PRO A 50 -1.55 7.24 3.93
CA PRO A 50 -2.11 5.96 4.37
C PRO A 50 -1.41 5.37 5.60
N LEU A 51 -0.11 5.62 5.79
CA LEU A 51 0.60 5.21 7.01
C LEU A 51 0.12 5.98 8.23
N ILE A 52 0.06 7.32 8.14
CA ILE A 52 -0.41 8.18 9.24
C ILE A 52 -1.82 7.75 9.66
N LYS A 53 -2.73 7.58 8.69
CA LYS A 53 -4.09 7.09 8.98
C LYS A 53 -4.09 5.75 9.71
N LYS A 54 -3.21 4.81 9.35
CA LYS A 54 -3.12 3.51 10.02
C LYS A 54 -2.55 3.65 11.43
N LEU A 55 -1.55 4.51 11.61
CA LEU A 55 -0.97 4.82 12.91
C LEU A 55 -1.98 5.49 13.84
N ASP A 56 -2.76 6.46 13.37
CA ASP A 56 -3.80 7.12 14.19
C ASP A 56 -4.82 6.11 14.74
N ILE A 57 -5.21 5.12 13.92
CA ILE A 57 -6.10 4.03 14.35
C ILE A 57 -5.44 3.19 15.45
N ILE A 58 -4.14 2.89 15.32
CA ILE A 58 -3.38 2.10 16.29
C ILE A 58 -3.21 2.90 17.59
N VAL A 59 -2.81 4.17 17.50
CA VAL A 59 -2.68 5.08 18.65
C VAL A 59 -4.00 5.14 19.41
N LYS A 60 -5.13 5.36 18.73
CA LYS A 60 -6.47 5.36 19.34
C LYS A 60 -6.84 4.02 20.01
N LYS A 61 -6.28 2.90 19.56
CA LYS A 61 -6.55 1.59 20.14
C LYS A 61 -5.78 1.34 21.45
N TYR A 62 -4.62 1.97 21.60
CA TYR A 62 -3.70 1.73 22.72
C TYR A 62 -3.48 2.96 23.62
N SER A 63 -4.20 4.06 23.37
CA SER A 63 -4.28 5.26 24.22
C SER A 63 -5.67 5.33 24.84
#